data_AF-A0AAV3RX01-F1
#
_entry.id   AF-A0AAV3RX01-F1
#
_cell.length_a   1.000
_cell.length_b   1.000
_cell.length_c   1.000
_cell.angle_alpha   90.00
_cell.angle_beta   90.00
_cell.angle_gamma   90.00
#
_symmetry.space_group_name_H-M   'P 1'
#
loop_
_entity.id
_entity.type
_entity.pdbx_description
1 polymer ?
#
loop_
_entity_poly.entity_id
_entity_poly.type
_entity_poly.pdbx_seq_one_letter_code
_entity_poly.pdbx_strand_id
1 'polypeptide(L)'
;MNSIYTDQQNQQFSNISYTFATISHFYIKLHYYNRLLVYSRLVFEFLVEMDGRRNVFSVDLLERFAAKGRGNVSCMSAGNDVIVLGTSKGWIIRYDFGLGDSYDIDLSVGRAVESLIHRVFVDPGGSHCIATVVGTSAADTFYIHAKWTKPRMLSRLKGLVVNTVAWNRQSITQASTREVILGTEQGQLYEMAVEEKDKKEKYINLLYELQELKEAFTGLQMETASINGAIRYYVMAVTSSRLYTFTGTGSLESVFFSYVDRAVHFMELPGDVLNRQVTFNIYFETIF
;
A
#
# COMPACT_ATOMS: atom_id res chain seq x y z
N MET A 1 -44.57 36.55 -46.33
CA MET A 1 -43.30 37.05 -45.78
C MET A 1 -42.60 35.87 -45.13
N ASN A 2 -41.47 35.47 -45.72
CA ASN A 2 -40.25 34.83 -45.19
C ASN A 2 -40.27 34.36 -43.72
N SER A 3 -39.59 33.30 -43.26
CA SER A 3 -38.76 32.20 -43.80
C SER A 3 -38.23 31.50 -42.51
N ILE A 4 -38.37 30.18 -42.34
CA ILE A 4 -37.28 29.16 -42.42
C ILE A 4 -36.31 29.12 -41.21
N TYR A 5 -36.31 27.95 -40.53
CA TYR A 5 -35.20 27.20 -39.87
C TYR A 5 -34.41 27.90 -38.72
N THR A 6 -34.02 27.28 -37.60
CA THR A 6 -33.64 25.88 -37.31
C THR A 6 -33.70 25.62 -35.79
N ASP A 7 -33.88 24.34 -35.46
CA ASP A 7 -33.94 23.71 -34.14
C ASP A 7 -32.75 23.92 -33.18
N GLN A 8 -33.05 23.54 -31.93
CA GLN A 8 -32.19 22.95 -30.89
C GLN A 8 -31.78 23.84 -29.72
N GLN A 9 -32.34 23.46 -28.56
CA GLN A 9 -31.80 23.48 -27.19
C GLN A 9 -32.82 24.03 -26.20
N ASN A 10 -33.68 23.14 -25.66
CA ASN A 10 -33.93 23.07 -24.22
C ASN A 10 -35.00 22.02 -23.89
N GLN A 11 -34.65 21.12 -22.96
CA GLN A 11 -35.55 20.36 -22.07
C GLN A 11 -36.40 19.28 -22.79
N GLN A 12 -36.41 18.00 -22.44
CA GLN A 12 -36.10 17.32 -21.19
C GLN A 12 -36.03 15.82 -21.55
N PHE A 13 -34.84 15.23 -21.63
CA PHE A 13 -34.71 13.77 -21.79
C PHE A 13 -34.85 13.13 -20.41
N SER A 14 -36.02 12.56 -20.17
CA SER A 14 -36.22 11.45 -19.25
C SER A 14 -35.45 10.22 -19.73
N ASN A 15 -34.94 9.46 -18.76
CA ASN A 15 -34.18 8.20 -18.87
C ASN A 15 -32.65 8.35 -18.89
N ILE A 16 -32.05 8.41 -17.71
CA ILE A 16 -30.68 7.96 -17.49
C ILE A 16 -30.67 7.04 -16.26
N SER A 17 -30.19 5.83 -16.50
CA SER A 17 -30.02 4.70 -15.59
C SER A 17 -29.16 5.06 -14.37
N TYR A 18 -29.48 4.48 -13.21
CA TYR A 18 -28.77 4.73 -11.95
C TYR A 18 -27.27 4.41 -12.08
N THR A 19 -26.45 5.42 -11.83
CA THR A 19 -24.99 5.33 -11.73
C THR A 19 -24.62 4.76 -10.37
N PHE A 20 -23.78 3.71 -10.34
CA PHE A 20 -23.21 3.16 -9.13
C PHE A 20 -22.27 4.19 -8.48
N ALA A 21 -22.48 4.49 -7.20
CA ALA A 21 -21.59 5.34 -6.41
C ALA A 21 -20.91 4.49 -5.32
N THR A 22 -19.62 4.20 -5.50
CA THR A 22 -18.77 3.56 -4.48
C THR A 22 -18.32 4.61 -3.47
N ILE A 23 -18.75 4.52 -2.21
CA ILE A 23 -18.31 5.43 -1.13
C ILE A 23 -17.06 4.84 -0.46
N SER A 24 -15.89 5.43 -0.71
CA SER A 24 -14.58 4.85 -0.34
C SER A 24 -14.00 5.24 1.04
N HIS A 25 -14.76 5.76 2.01
CA HIS A 25 -14.12 6.22 3.26
C HIS A 25 -14.95 6.03 4.53
N PHE A 26 -14.39 5.29 5.50
CA PHE A 26 -14.70 5.46 6.93
C PHE A 26 -13.46 5.95 7.69
N TYR A 27 -13.69 6.85 8.65
CA TYR A 27 -12.76 7.27 9.68
C TYR A 27 -13.29 6.74 11.01
N ILE A 28 -12.54 5.91 11.72
CA ILE A 28 -12.89 5.49 13.09
C ILE A 28 -11.97 6.27 14.04
N LYS A 29 -12.54 7.29 14.71
CA LYS A 29 -11.90 7.99 15.84
C LYS A 29 -12.51 7.46 17.13
N LEU A 30 -11.85 6.51 17.79
CA LEU A 30 -12.28 5.99 19.10
C LEU A 30 -11.82 6.97 20.20
N HIS A 31 -12.78 7.63 20.86
CA HIS A 31 -12.52 8.30 22.13
C HIS A 31 -12.82 7.31 23.27
N TYR A 32 -11.80 6.95 24.07
CA TYR A 32 -12.01 6.33 25.36
C TYR A 32 -11.38 7.19 26.45
N TYR A 33 -12.10 7.30 27.58
CA TYR A 33 -11.74 8.12 28.74
C TYR A 33 -10.25 7.98 29.10
N ASN A 34 -9.55 9.11 29.09
CA ASN A 34 -8.20 9.33 29.65
C ASN A 34 -6.96 8.66 29.03
N ARG A 35 -6.94 8.28 27.75
CA ARG A 35 -5.69 8.17 26.95
C ARG A 35 -5.99 8.12 25.45
N LEU A 36 -5.38 9.03 24.68
CA LEU A 36 -5.40 8.98 23.21
C LEU A 36 -4.67 7.71 22.76
N LEU A 37 -5.36 6.78 22.10
CA LEU A 37 -4.76 5.70 21.33
C LEU A 37 -5.21 5.87 19.88
N VAL A 38 -4.28 6.27 19.01
CA VAL A 38 -4.50 6.34 17.56
C VAL A 38 -4.26 4.93 17.03
N TYR A 39 -5.33 4.18 16.74
CA TYR A 39 -5.23 2.90 16.03
C TYR A 39 -5.32 3.17 14.52
N SER A 40 -4.27 2.78 13.79
CA SER A 40 -4.19 2.87 12.33
C SER A 40 -5.22 1.94 11.64
N ARG A 41 -5.73 2.41 10.50
CA ARG A 41 -6.93 2.04 9.73
C ARG A 41 -6.98 0.58 9.20
N LEU A 42 -8.12 -0.10 9.33
CA LEU A 42 -8.53 -1.21 8.45
C LEU A 42 -9.17 -0.63 7.18
N VAL A 43 -8.79 -1.12 6.00
CA VAL A 43 -9.46 -0.83 4.73
C VAL A 43 -10.28 -2.06 4.34
N PHE A 44 -11.59 -1.90 4.26
CA PHE A 44 -12.50 -2.90 3.70
C PHE A 44 -13.01 -2.41 2.34
N GLU A 45 -13.03 -3.27 1.34
CA GLU A 45 -13.61 -3.00 0.01
C GLU A 45 -14.93 -3.76 -0.08
N PHE A 46 -16.07 -3.04 -0.19
CA PHE A 46 -17.40 -3.64 -0.35
C PHE A 46 -18.20 -2.91 -1.44
N LEU A 47 -18.77 -3.67 -2.37
CA LEU A 47 -19.86 -3.26 -3.27
C LEU A 47 -21.18 -3.48 -2.50
N VAL A 48 -22.02 -2.45 -2.35
CA VAL A 48 -23.29 -2.56 -1.61
C VAL A 48 -24.45 -2.00 -2.44
N GLU A 49 -25.48 -2.83 -2.63
CA GLU A 49 -26.82 -2.44 -3.08
C GLU A 49 -27.65 -1.98 -1.87
N MET A 50 -28.29 -0.81 -1.96
CA MET A 50 -28.94 -0.14 -0.84
C MET A 50 -30.35 -0.69 -0.59
N ASP A 51 -30.59 -1.33 0.57
CA ASP A 51 -31.94 -1.58 1.10
C ASP A 51 -32.12 -0.89 2.46
N GLY A 52 -33.14 -0.03 2.57
CA GLY A 52 -33.21 1.11 3.49
C GLY A 52 -33.47 0.81 4.97
N ARG A 53 -33.19 -0.39 5.48
CA ARG A 53 -33.56 -0.79 6.87
C ARG A 53 -32.52 -1.63 7.65
N ARG A 54 -31.31 -1.84 7.15
CA ARG A 54 -30.27 -2.60 7.88
C ARG A 54 -29.04 -1.74 8.16
N ASN A 55 -28.48 -1.85 9.37
CA ASN A 55 -27.13 -1.37 9.63
C ASN A 55 -26.18 -2.16 8.73
N VAL A 56 -25.65 -1.49 7.70
CA VAL A 56 -24.75 -2.10 6.69
C VAL A 56 -23.37 -2.40 7.28
N PHE A 57 -22.99 -1.67 8.34
CA PHE A 57 -21.70 -1.79 9.01
C PHE A 57 -21.88 -2.03 10.50
N SER A 58 -21.01 -2.87 11.05
CA SER A 58 -20.79 -3.02 12.49
C SER A 58 -19.29 -3.02 12.76
N VAL A 59 -18.91 -2.54 13.93
CA VAL A 59 -17.52 -2.56 14.38
C VAL A 59 -17.44 -3.57 15.50
N ASP A 60 -16.84 -4.72 15.19
CA ASP A 60 -16.65 -5.79 16.15
C ASP A 60 -15.19 -5.87 16.58
N LEU A 61 -15.00 -6.13 17.88
CA LEU A 61 -13.68 -6.39 18.42
C LEU A 61 -13.29 -7.82 18.06
N LEU A 62 -12.39 -7.95 17.08
CA LEU A 62 -11.90 -9.25 16.62
C LEU A 62 -11.01 -9.91 17.68
N GLU A 63 -10.01 -9.19 18.20
CA GLU A 63 -9.02 -9.73 19.15
C GLU A 63 -8.75 -8.75 20.31
N ARG A 64 -9.13 -9.15 21.54
CA ARG A 64 -8.93 -8.33 22.76
C ARG A 64 -7.46 -8.16 23.14
N PHE A 65 -6.62 -9.14 22.79
CA PHE A 65 -5.19 -9.17 23.11
C PHE A 65 -4.35 -9.33 21.83
N ALA A 66 -4.65 -8.52 20.83
CA ALA A 66 -4.03 -8.57 19.50
C ALA A 66 -2.49 -8.55 19.53
N ALA A 67 -1.88 -7.85 20.49
CA ALA A 67 -0.43 -7.80 20.65
C ALA A 67 0.16 -8.93 21.50
N LYS A 68 -0.67 -9.83 22.07
CA LYS A 68 -0.26 -10.98 22.90
C LYS A 68 0.79 -10.64 23.99
N GLY A 69 0.69 -9.46 24.60
CA GLY A 69 1.63 -8.98 25.63
C GLY A 69 2.99 -8.47 25.10
N ARG A 70 3.17 -8.39 23.78
CA ARG A 70 4.43 -8.04 23.11
C ARG A 70 4.59 -6.55 22.83
N GLY A 71 4.09 -5.70 23.73
CA GLY A 71 4.07 -4.25 23.57
C GLY A 71 2.77 -3.73 22.95
N ASN A 72 2.78 -2.45 22.54
CA ASN A 72 1.64 -1.82 21.89
C ASN A 72 1.68 -2.10 20.38
N VAL A 73 0.51 -2.22 19.74
CA VAL A 73 0.42 -2.26 18.27
C VAL A 73 0.86 -0.90 17.72
N SER A 74 1.83 -0.90 16.80
CA SER A 74 2.36 0.32 16.17
C SER A 74 1.89 0.50 14.74
N CYS A 75 1.68 -0.60 14.02
CA CYS A 75 1.19 -0.60 12.64
C CYS A 75 0.50 -1.93 12.34
N MET A 76 -0.29 -1.97 11.26
CA MET A 76 -0.97 -3.16 10.79
C MET A 76 -1.14 -3.15 9.27
N SER A 77 -1.28 -4.34 8.68
CA SER A 77 -1.65 -4.55 7.29
C SER A 77 -2.48 -5.83 7.17
N ALA A 78 -3.34 -5.89 6.15
CA ALA A 78 -4.18 -7.05 5.89
C ALA A 78 -4.19 -7.43 4.40
N GLY A 79 -4.46 -8.70 4.11
CA GLY A 79 -4.64 -9.23 2.76
C GLY A 79 -5.06 -10.71 2.81
N ASN A 80 -6.06 -11.09 2.02
CA ASN A 80 -6.61 -12.46 1.92
C ASN A 80 -6.82 -13.16 3.28
N ASP A 81 -7.67 -12.60 4.14
CA ASP A 81 -7.96 -13.11 5.50
C ASP A 81 -6.74 -13.19 6.45
N VAL A 82 -5.62 -12.56 6.09
CA VAL A 82 -4.44 -12.43 6.94
C VAL A 82 -4.39 -11.01 7.50
N ILE A 83 -4.16 -10.89 8.80
CA ILE A 83 -3.83 -9.63 9.48
C ILE A 83 -2.43 -9.76 10.07
N VAL A 84 -1.55 -8.82 9.73
CA VAL A 84 -0.20 -8.71 10.31
C VAL A 84 -0.10 -7.43 11.13
N LEU A 85 0.34 -7.56 12.37
CA LEU A 85 0.54 -6.47 13.31
C LEU A 85 2.04 -6.29 13.59
N GLY A 86 2.50 -5.06 13.54
CA GLY A 86 3.77 -4.63 14.10
C GLY A 86 3.60 -4.10 15.51
N THR A 87 4.59 -4.33 16.38
CA THR A 87 4.55 -3.88 17.78
C THR A 87 5.70 -2.96 18.16
N SER A 88 5.53 -2.25 19.27
CA SER A 88 6.54 -1.37 19.87
C SER A 88 7.77 -2.08 20.42
N LYS A 89 7.73 -3.42 20.55
CA LYS A 89 8.86 -4.24 21.02
C LYS A 89 9.48 -5.11 19.93
N GLY A 90 9.21 -4.81 18.66
CA GLY A 90 9.91 -5.44 17.54
C GLY A 90 9.32 -6.78 17.12
N TRP A 91 8.11 -7.09 17.57
CA TRP A 91 7.39 -8.30 17.19
C TRP A 91 6.44 -8.06 16.04
N ILE A 92 6.40 -9.03 15.14
CA ILE A 92 5.37 -9.24 14.13
C ILE A 92 4.41 -10.30 14.64
N ILE A 93 3.11 -10.01 14.62
CA ILE A 93 2.05 -10.95 15.00
C ILE A 93 1.17 -11.16 13.80
N ARG A 94 1.13 -12.38 13.29
CA ARG A 94 0.32 -12.75 12.12
C ARG A 94 -0.87 -13.58 12.58
N TYR A 95 -2.05 -13.09 12.26
CA TYR A 95 -3.32 -13.81 12.33
C TYR A 95 -3.72 -14.24 10.92
N ASP A 96 -4.04 -15.50 10.75
CA ASP A 96 -4.54 -16.09 9.51
C ASP A 96 -5.91 -16.69 9.81
N PHE A 97 -6.97 -16.06 9.30
CA PHE A 97 -8.36 -16.44 9.56
C PHE A 97 -8.92 -17.41 8.53
N GLY A 98 -8.14 -17.75 7.50
CA GLY A 98 -8.52 -18.74 6.50
C GLY A 98 -8.30 -20.16 7.04
N LEU A 99 -7.19 -20.78 6.64
CA LEU A 99 -6.80 -22.14 7.03
C LEU A 99 -5.32 -22.25 7.38
N GLY A 100 -4.59 -21.13 7.43
CA GLY A 100 -3.16 -21.10 7.67
C GLY A 100 -2.77 -21.00 9.14
N ASP A 101 -1.48 -21.17 9.42
CA ASP A 101 -0.95 -21.04 10.77
C ASP A 101 -0.83 -19.55 11.17
N SER A 102 -1.35 -19.23 12.36
CA SER A 102 -1.07 -17.96 13.04
C SER A 102 0.22 -18.09 13.83
N TYR A 103 1.13 -17.14 13.67
CA TYR A 103 2.46 -17.20 14.29
C TYR A 103 3.00 -15.80 14.60
N ASP A 104 4.01 -15.78 15.45
CA ASP A 104 4.63 -14.55 15.90
C ASP A 104 6.14 -14.61 15.67
N ILE A 105 6.73 -13.52 15.18
CA ILE A 105 8.15 -13.42 14.86
C ILE A 105 8.75 -12.26 15.64
N ASP A 106 9.83 -12.52 16.37
CA ASP A 106 10.65 -11.49 16.99
C ASP A 106 11.72 -11.00 15.99
N LEU A 107 11.59 -9.76 15.51
CA LEU A 107 12.57 -9.11 14.64
C LEU A 107 13.61 -8.29 15.42
N SER A 108 13.48 -8.23 16.76
CA SER A 108 14.43 -7.55 17.65
C SER A 108 15.62 -8.43 18.05
N VAL A 109 15.58 -9.74 17.78
CA VAL A 109 16.63 -10.70 18.15
C VAL A 109 18.00 -10.24 17.65
N GLY A 110 18.94 -10.05 18.58
CA GLY A 110 20.30 -9.58 18.29
C GLY A 110 20.50 -8.06 18.36
N ARG A 111 19.48 -7.29 18.79
CA ARG A 111 19.57 -5.84 19.01
C ARG A 111 19.62 -5.52 20.50
N ALA A 112 20.49 -4.58 20.90
CA ALA A 112 20.70 -4.20 22.31
C ALA A 112 19.63 -3.22 22.86
N VAL A 113 18.79 -2.65 21.99
CA VAL A 113 17.80 -1.61 22.34
C VAL A 113 16.43 -2.00 21.80
N GLU A 114 15.37 -1.56 22.49
CA GLU A 114 13.98 -1.68 22.02
C GLU A 114 13.88 -1.20 20.57
N SER A 115 13.39 -2.09 19.70
CA SER A 115 13.27 -1.85 18.28
C SER A 115 11.80 -1.83 17.91
N LEU A 116 11.33 -0.76 17.30
CA LEU A 116 9.93 -0.56 16.93
C LEU A 116 9.68 -1.14 15.54
N ILE A 117 8.58 -1.88 15.36
CA ILE A 117 8.09 -2.13 14.00
C ILE A 117 7.44 -0.84 13.48
N HIS A 118 8.08 -0.20 12.50
CA HIS A 118 7.64 1.07 11.91
C HIS A 118 6.50 0.88 10.92
N ARG A 119 6.66 -0.09 10.01
CA ARG A 119 5.68 -0.39 8.97
C ARG A 119 5.63 -1.89 8.70
N VAL A 120 4.44 -2.37 8.33
CA VAL A 120 4.21 -3.72 7.81
C VAL A 120 3.35 -3.61 6.56
N PHE A 121 3.63 -4.43 5.56
CA PHE A 121 2.90 -4.51 4.29
C PHE A 121 2.68 -5.96 3.95
N VAL A 122 1.42 -6.34 3.73
CA VAL A 122 1.01 -7.68 3.30
C VAL A 122 0.52 -7.58 1.86
N ASP A 123 0.85 -8.57 1.04
CA ASP A 123 0.36 -8.61 -0.35
C ASP A 123 -1.12 -8.99 -0.42
N PRO A 124 -1.80 -8.73 -1.55
CA PRO A 124 -3.22 -9.06 -1.70
C PRO A 124 -3.55 -10.54 -1.44
N GLY A 125 -2.62 -11.46 -1.69
CA GLY A 125 -2.77 -12.91 -1.46
C GLY A 125 -2.39 -13.39 -0.06
N GLY A 126 -1.89 -12.52 0.83
CA GLY A 126 -1.57 -12.86 2.23
C GLY A 126 -0.32 -13.73 2.44
N SER A 127 0.48 -13.95 1.40
CA SER A 127 1.65 -14.86 1.39
C SER A 127 2.98 -14.14 1.62
N HIS A 128 3.09 -12.89 1.19
CA HIS A 128 4.29 -12.05 1.24
C HIS A 128 4.07 -10.91 2.21
N CYS A 129 5.07 -10.65 3.05
CA CYS A 129 5.06 -9.56 3.98
C CYS A 129 6.42 -8.84 3.98
N ILE A 130 6.40 -7.52 3.98
CA ILE A 130 7.56 -6.67 4.20
C ILE A 130 7.36 -5.92 5.51
N ALA A 131 8.37 -5.95 6.38
CA ALA A 131 8.34 -5.27 7.67
C ALA A 131 9.60 -4.42 7.85
N THR A 132 9.43 -3.16 8.24
CA THR A 132 10.53 -2.24 8.54
C THR A 132 10.61 -2.03 10.03
N VAL A 133 11.80 -2.28 10.57
CA VAL A 133 12.14 -2.11 11.98
C VAL A 133 13.03 -0.90 12.12
N VAL A 134 12.69 0.00 13.05
CA VAL A 134 13.50 1.17 13.38
C VAL A 134 13.97 1.07 14.82
N GLY A 135 15.27 1.22 15.03
CA GLY A 135 15.88 1.37 16.36
C GLY A 135 16.59 2.72 16.47
N THR A 136 17.28 2.94 17.59
CA THR A 136 17.96 4.22 17.90
C THR A 136 19.01 4.65 16.87
N SER A 137 19.64 3.70 16.17
CA SER A 137 20.79 3.99 15.31
C SER A 137 20.69 3.43 13.88
N ALA A 138 19.67 2.61 13.59
CA ALA A 138 19.54 1.97 12.29
C ALA A 138 18.10 1.54 12.01
N ALA A 139 17.76 1.51 10.72
CA ALA A 139 16.57 0.88 10.19
C ALA A 139 16.96 -0.38 9.40
N ASP A 140 16.17 -1.43 9.54
CA ASP A 140 16.33 -2.66 8.76
C ASP A 140 14.98 -3.12 8.23
N THR A 141 14.98 -3.60 6.99
CA THR A 141 13.78 -4.10 6.34
C THR A 141 13.89 -5.61 6.18
N PHE A 142 12.82 -6.32 6.52
CA PHE A 142 12.71 -7.76 6.46
C PHE A 142 11.63 -8.17 5.48
N TYR A 143 11.91 -9.23 4.74
CA TYR A 143 10.93 -9.99 4.00
C TYR A 143 10.53 -11.24 4.79
N ILE A 144 9.23 -11.50 4.86
CA ILE A 144 8.60 -12.62 5.54
C ILE A 144 7.68 -13.30 4.52
N HIS A 145 7.77 -14.62 4.44
CA HIS A 145 6.87 -15.43 3.62
C HIS A 145 6.07 -16.38 4.50
N ALA A 146 4.79 -16.59 4.18
CA ALA A 146 3.88 -17.40 4.99
C ALA A 146 4.37 -18.83 5.26
N LYS A 147 5.12 -19.42 4.32
CA LYS A 147 5.69 -20.78 4.45
C LYS A 147 7.10 -20.82 5.08
N TRP A 148 7.70 -19.68 5.39
CA TRP A 148 9.08 -19.64 5.89
C TRP A 148 9.12 -19.50 7.41
N THR A 149 9.95 -20.31 8.07
CA THR A 149 10.13 -20.29 9.53
C THR A 149 10.98 -19.13 10.03
N LYS A 150 11.77 -18.51 9.16
CA LYS A 150 12.69 -17.42 9.52
C LYS A 150 12.54 -16.26 8.53
N PRO A 151 12.46 -15.00 9.02
CA PRO A 151 12.49 -13.82 8.16
C PRO A 151 13.84 -13.71 7.41
N ARG A 152 13.86 -12.90 6.35
CA ARG A 152 15.09 -12.54 5.62
C ARG A 152 15.32 -11.05 5.70
N MET A 153 16.50 -10.64 6.15
CA MET A 153 16.89 -9.24 6.15
C MET A 153 17.28 -8.82 4.73
N LEU A 154 16.67 -7.76 4.23
CA LEU A 154 16.94 -7.20 2.91
C LEU A 154 18.18 -6.30 3.00
N SER A 155 19.35 -6.91 2.91
CA SER A 155 20.64 -6.28 3.22
C SER A 155 20.96 -5.03 2.40
N ARG A 156 20.49 -4.95 1.15
CA ARG A 156 20.67 -3.78 0.26
C ARG A 156 19.87 -2.54 0.71
N LEU A 157 18.90 -2.71 1.61
CA LEU A 157 18.09 -1.64 2.18
C LEU A 157 18.54 -1.25 3.60
N LYS A 158 19.69 -1.76 4.06
CA LYS A 158 20.19 -1.49 5.40
C LYS A 158 20.40 0.02 5.61
N GLY A 159 19.85 0.54 6.71
CA GLY A 159 19.91 1.97 7.04
C GLY A 159 18.84 2.82 6.35
N LEU A 160 18.07 2.25 5.41
CA LEU A 160 16.95 2.94 4.76
C LEU A 160 15.64 2.62 5.47
N VAL A 161 14.86 3.67 5.74
CA VAL A 161 13.50 3.52 6.28
C VAL A 161 12.55 3.37 5.11
N VAL A 162 12.04 2.16 4.89
CA VAL A 162 10.99 1.90 3.89
C VAL A 162 9.64 2.28 4.49
N ASN A 163 8.93 3.19 3.82
CA ASN A 163 7.68 3.79 4.30
C ASN A 163 6.44 3.32 3.54
N THR A 164 6.61 2.82 2.32
CA THR A 164 5.51 2.40 1.46
C THR A 164 5.97 1.32 0.49
N VAL A 165 5.04 0.45 0.11
CA VAL A 165 5.26 -0.69 -0.80
C VAL A 165 4.11 -0.75 -1.80
N ALA A 166 4.43 -0.93 -3.08
CA ALA A 166 3.47 -1.22 -4.13
C ALA A 166 3.72 -2.62 -4.69
N TRP A 167 2.80 -3.52 -4.38
CA TRP A 167 2.74 -4.87 -4.95
C TRP A 167 2.19 -4.82 -6.38
N ASN A 168 2.77 -5.60 -7.31
CA ASN A 168 2.08 -5.85 -8.58
C ASN A 168 0.92 -6.84 -8.37
N ARG A 169 -0.28 -6.30 -8.15
CA ARG A 169 -1.48 -7.10 -7.87
C ARG A 169 -1.83 -8.09 -8.98
N GLN A 170 -1.45 -7.81 -10.23
CA GLN A 170 -1.80 -8.63 -11.39
C GLN A 170 -0.83 -9.78 -11.63
N SER A 171 0.43 -9.64 -11.20
CA SER A 171 1.49 -10.61 -11.49
C SER A 171 1.96 -11.39 -10.26
N ILE A 172 1.71 -10.88 -9.05
CA ILE A 172 2.09 -11.51 -7.79
C ILE A 172 1.41 -12.88 -7.60
N THR A 173 2.18 -13.83 -7.08
CA THR A 173 1.71 -15.19 -6.76
C THR A 173 2.38 -15.64 -5.48
N GLN A 174 1.82 -16.62 -4.76
CA GLN A 174 2.49 -17.17 -3.56
C GLN A 174 3.96 -17.61 -3.81
N ALA A 175 4.30 -18.05 -5.02
CA ALA A 175 5.65 -18.52 -5.34
C ALA A 175 6.63 -17.38 -5.70
N SER A 176 6.14 -16.21 -6.08
CA SER A 176 6.97 -15.10 -6.54
C SER A 176 6.26 -13.77 -6.33
N THR A 177 6.96 -12.83 -5.70
CA THR A 177 6.46 -11.46 -5.53
C THR A 177 6.31 -10.73 -6.85
N ARG A 178 6.99 -11.20 -7.91
CA ARG A 178 7.33 -10.40 -9.09
C ARG A 178 7.98 -9.08 -8.68
N GLU A 179 7.94 -8.09 -9.57
CA GLU A 179 8.37 -6.74 -9.28
C GLU A 179 7.51 -6.08 -8.19
N VAL A 180 8.20 -5.55 -7.17
CA VAL A 180 7.62 -4.80 -6.06
C VAL A 180 8.37 -3.48 -5.96
N ILE A 181 7.65 -2.37 -5.87
CA ILE A 181 8.27 -1.06 -5.68
C ILE A 181 8.23 -0.68 -4.20
N LEU A 182 9.36 -0.20 -3.68
CA LEU A 182 9.51 0.28 -2.31
C LEU A 182 9.82 1.77 -2.32
N GLY A 183 9.15 2.56 -1.48
CA GLY A 183 9.44 3.98 -1.26
C GLY A 183 10.07 4.23 0.09
N THR A 184 11.11 5.06 0.15
CA THR A 184 11.85 5.36 1.38
C THR A 184 11.55 6.75 1.95
N GLU A 185 12.02 6.97 3.18
CA GLU A 185 12.01 8.27 3.88
C GLU A 185 12.85 9.34 3.15
N GLN A 186 13.87 8.96 2.39
CA GLN A 186 14.78 9.87 1.70
C GLN A 186 14.39 10.13 0.23
N GLY A 187 13.15 9.84 -0.16
CA GLY A 187 12.66 10.11 -1.52
C GLY A 187 13.24 9.19 -2.59
N GLN A 188 13.59 7.95 -2.22
CA GLN A 188 14.09 6.95 -3.16
C GLN A 188 13.01 5.89 -3.44
N LEU A 189 12.97 5.41 -4.69
CA LEU A 189 12.19 4.28 -5.13
C LEU A 189 13.12 3.12 -5.50
N TYR A 190 12.86 1.94 -4.93
CA TYR A 190 13.58 0.71 -5.23
C TYR A 190 12.65 -0.32 -5.86
N GLU A 191 13.18 -1.13 -6.76
CA GLU A 191 12.55 -2.37 -7.22
C GLU A 191 13.13 -3.54 -6.41
N MET A 192 12.28 -4.50 -6.04
CA MET A 192 12.74 -5.79 -5.57
C MET A 192 11.90 -6.94 -6.14
N ALA A 193 12.47 -8.14 -6.13
CA ALA A 193 11.73 -9.37 -6.35
C ALA A 193 12.27 -10.49 -5.45
N VAL A 194 11.37 -11.37 -5.00
CA VAL A 194 11.69 -12.57 -4.21
C VAL A 194 11.02 -13.77 -4.86
N GLU A 195 11.80 -14.85 -5.01
CA GLU A 195 11.32 -16.15 -5.45
C GLU A 195 11.29 -17.10 -4.25
N GLU A 196 10.15 -17.76 -4.01
CA GLU A 196 9.93 -18.61 -2.84
C GLU A 196 10.96 -19.76 -2.77
N LYS A 197 11.28 -20.35 -3.93
CA LYS A 197 12.24 -21.45 -4.09
C LYS A 197 13.67 -21.07 -3.69
N ASP A 198 14.07 -19.81 -3.87
CA ASP A 198 15.46 -19.37 -3.66
C ASP A 198 15.72 -19.06 -2.18
N LYS A 199 14.65 -18.90 -1.37
CA LYS A 199 14.72 -18.58 0.06
C LYS A 199 15.50 -17.30 0.38
N LYS A 200 15.61 -16.38 -0.59
CA LYS A 200 16.30 -15.09 -0.54
C LYS A 200 15.75 -14.14 -1.61
N GLU A 201 16.05 -12.85 -1.49
CA GLU A 201 15.77 -11.88 -2.54
C GLU A 201 16.54 -12.21 -3.83
N LYS A 202 15.85 -12.05 -4.97
CA LYS A 202 16.44 -12.22 -6.30
C LYS A 202 17.28 -10.99 -6.67
N TYR A 203 16.72 -9.80 -6.44
CA TYR A 203 17.40 -8.53 -6.61
C TYR A 203 16.71 -7.43 -5.77
N ILE A 204 17.46 -6.36 -5.52
CA ILE A 204 16.95 -5.06 -5.06
C ILE A 204 17.78 -3.98 -5.77
N ASN A 205 17.13 -3.12 -6.54
CA ASN A 205 17.77 -2.11 -7.38
C ASN A 205 17.14 -0.73 -7.14
N LEU A 206 17.95 0.34 -7.13
CA LEU A 206 17.42 1.70 -7.11
C LEU A 206 16.83 2.04 -8.48
N LEU A 207 15.60 2.51 -8.51
CA LEU A 207 14.89 2.92 -9.74
C LEU A 207 14.93 4.44 -9.94
N TYR A 208 14.72 5.19 -8.87
CA TYR A 208 14.52 6.64 -8.95
C TYR A 208 14.82 7.31 -7.60
N GLU A 209 15.29 8.56 -7.65
CA GLU A 209 15.47 9.40 -6.46
C GLU A 209 15.01 10.82 -6.78
N LEU A 210 14.18 11.39 -5.91
CA LEU A 210 13.73 12.77 -6.01
C LEU A 210 14.92 13.73 -5.96
N GLN A 211 15.04 14.60 -6.96
CA GLN A 211 16.17 15.54 -7.05
C GLN A 211 15.87 16.88 -6.39
N GLU A 212 14.68 17.45 -6.64
CA GLU A 212 14.32 18.78 -6.14
C GLU A 212 14.04 18.79 -4.62
N LEU A 213 13.19 17.86 -4.19
CA LEU A 213 12.68 17.82 -2.83
C LEU A 213 12.67 16.37 -2.35
N LYS A 214 13.67 16.02 -1.51
CA LYS A 214 13.87 14.67 -0.97
C LYS A 214 12.92 14.38 0.18
N GLU A 215 11.64 14.35 -0.12
CA GLU A 215 10.60 13.97 0.84
C GLU A 215 10.39 12.47 0.92
N ALA A 216 9.93 12.03 2.09
CA ALA A 216 9.47 10.68 2.32
C ALA A 216 8.31 10.31 1.40
N PHE A 217 8.40 9.16 0.74
CA PHE A 217 7.24 8.55 0.10
C PHE A 217 6.32 7.95 1.17
N THR A 218 5.10 8.45 1.27
CA THR A 218 4.09 8.03 2.25
C THR A 218 2.97 7.18 1.65
N GLY A 219 2.92 7.09 0.32
CA GLY A 219 1.98 6.24 -0.41
C GLY A 219 2.53 5.83 -1.77
N LEU A 220 2.22 4.61 -2.20
CA LEU A 220 2.68 4.06 -3.47
C LEU A 220 1.64 3.06 -3.98
N GLN A 221 1.27 3.16 -5.25
CA GLN A 221 0.50 2.15 -5.96
C GLN A 221 1.10 1.92 -7.34
N MET A 222 1.03 0.68 -7.80
CA MET A 222 1.37 0.28 -9.16
C MET A 222 0.24 -0.53 -9.74
N GLU A 223 -0.12 -0.23 -10.98
CA GLU A 223 -1.01 -1.02 -11.81
C GLU A 223 -0.33 -1.32 -13.14
N THR A 224 -0.65 -2.48 -13.72
CA THR A 224 -0.18 -2.86 -15.05
C THR A 224 -1.34 -3.02 -16.02
N ALA A 225 -1.05 -2.90 -17.32
CA ALA A 225 -1.98 -3.24 -18.37
C ALA A 225 -1.20 -3.85 -19.53
N SER A 226 -1.72 -4.91 -20.15
CA SER A 226 -1.15 -5.42 -21.39
C SER A 226 -1.78 -4.68 -22.57
N ILE A 227 -0.98 -3.91 -23.30
CA ILE A 227 -1.41 -3.17 -24.50
C ILE A 227 -0.53 -3.61 -25.66
N ASN A 228 -1.12 -4.20 -26.70
CA ASN A 228 -0.42 -4.70 -27.88
C ASN A 228 0.75 -5.66 -27.56
N GLY A 229 0.60 -6.49 -26.53
CA GLY A 229 1.62 -7.44 -26.09
C GLY A 229 2.74 -6.83 -25.24
N ALA A 230 2.77 -5.50 -25.04
CA ALA A 230 3.69 -4.83 -24.14
C ALA A 230 3.02 -4.55 -22.78
N ILE A 231 3.76 -4.74 -21.69
CA ILE A 231 3.30 -4.35 -20.36
C ILE A 231 3.47 -2.84 -20.23
N ARG A 232 2.38 -2.15 -19.88
CA ARG A 232 2.35 -0.75 -19.52
C ARG A 232 2.19 -0.62 -18.01
N TYR A 233 3.04 0.19 -17.39
CA TYR A 233 3.01 0.51 -15.97
C TYR A 233 2.37 1.86 -15.73
N TYR A 234 1.57 1.93 -14.67
CA TYR A 234 1.06 3.16 -14.07
C TYR A 234 1.44 3.15 -12.60
N VAL A 235 2.42 3.97 -12.22
CA VAL A 235 2.90 4.08 -10.84
C VAL A 235 2.52 5.46 -10.29
N MET A 236 1.88 5.48 -9.13
CA MET A 236 1.58 6.69 -8.39
C MET A 236 2.35 6.68 -7.09
N ALA A 237 3.10 7.75 -6.81
CA ALA A 237 3.88 7.91 -5.58
C ALA A 237 3.49 9.22 -4.90
N VAL A 238 3.30 9.21 -3.58
CA VAL A 238 2.87 10.38 -2.80
C VAL A 238 3.88 10.70 -1.74
N THR A 239 4.19 11.98 -1.60
CA THR A 239 4.91 12.58 -0.47
C THR A 239 3.98 13.45 0.37
N SER A 240 4.53 14.15 1.36
CA SER A 240 3.75 15.07 2.18
C SER A 240 3.17 16.23 1.35
N SER A 241 3.90 16.66 0.32
CA SER A 241 3.54 17.82 -0.52
C SER A 241 3.10 17.48 -1.93
N ARG A 242 3.46 16.32 -2.50
CA ARG A 242 3.29 16.06 -3.95
C ARG A 242 2.74 14.67 -4.25
N LEU A 243 1.94 14.59 -5.31
CA LEU A 243 1.53 13.35 -5.97
C LEU A 243 2.26 13.25 -7.31
N TYR A 244 3.10 12.23 -7.47
CA TYR A 244 3.88 11.93 -8.67
C TYR A 244 3.23 10.80 -9.47
N THR A 245 3.27 10.93 -10.79
CA THR A 245 2.79 9.88 -11.72
C THR A 245 3.87 9.47 -12.69
N PHE A 246 4.17 8.18 -12.73
CA PHE A 246 5.11 7.56 -13.68
C PHE A 246 4.35 6.60 -14.59
N THR A 247 4.53 6.73 -15.89
CA THR A 247 3.87 5.89 -16.88
C THR A 247 4.84 5.50 -17.97
N GLY A 248 4.85 4.24 -18.37
CA GLY A 248 5.72 3.76 -19.44
C GLY A 248 5.46 2.32 -19.79
N THR A 249 6.14 1.83 -20.82
CA THR A 249 6.03 0.44 -21.30
C THR A 249 7.37 -0.27 -21.17
N GLY A 250 7.37 -1.60 -21.01
CA GLY A 250 8.60 -2.40 -20.95
C GLY A 250 8.89 -2.92 -19.55
N SER A 251 10.00 -2.50 -18.94
CA SER A 251 10.35 -2.79 -17.54
C SER A 251 10.20 -1.55 -16.66
N LEU A 252 10.11 -1.73 -15.34
CA LEU A 252 10.13 -0.60 -14.40
C LEU A 252 11.40 0.23 -14.53
N GLU A 253 12.56 -0.41 -14.70
CA GLU A 253 13.82 0.28 -14.99
C GLU A 253 13.69 1.22 -16.20
N SER A 254 13.14 0.74 -17.33
CA SER A 254 12.93 1.58 -18.52
C SER A 254 11.92 2.72 -18.26
N VAL A 255 10.87 2.45 -17.48
CA VAL A 255 9.87 3.47 -17.09
C VAL A 255 10.56 4.58 -16.31
N PHE A 256 11.25 4.27 -15.21
CA PHE A 256 11.88 5.27 -14.34
C PHE A 256 13.10 5.94 -14.98
N PHE A 257 13.87 5.22 -15.81
CA PHE A 257 14.98 5.80 -16.56
C PHE A 257 14.51 6.95 -17.48
N SER A 258 13.30 6.86 -18.02
CA SER A 258 12.72 7.94 -18.85
C SER A 258 12.45 9.25 -18.08
N TYR A 259 12.52 9.23 -16.75
CA TYR A 259 12.33 10.38 -15.86
C TYR A 259 13.65 10.88 -15.23
N VAL A 260 14.81 10.35 -15.64
CA VAL A 260 16.12 10.85 -15.17
C VAL A 260 16.39 12.24 -15.71
N ASP A 261 16.21 12.45 -17.02
CA ASP A 261 16.44 13.73 -17.70
C ASP A 261 15.15 14.52 -17.95
N ARG A 262 14.01 13.99 -17.52
CA ARG A 262 12.69 14.60 -17.70
C ARG A 262 12.06 14.92 -16.36
N ALA A 263 11.59 16.15 -16.21
CA ALA A 263 10.78 16.54 -15.05
C ALA A 263 9.56 15.62 -14.94
N VAL A 264 9.46 14.93 -13.80
CA VAL A 264 8.29 14.10 -13.47
C VAL A 264 7.07 15.00 -13.29
N HIS A 265 5.94 14.57 -13.86
CA HIS A 265 4.68 15.26 -13.62
C HIS A 265 4.24 15.01 -12.18
N PHE A 266 3.97 16.11 -11.46
CA PHE A 266 3.41 16.06 -10.13
C PHE A 266 2.25 17.03 -9.96
N MET A 267 1.40 16.73 -8.99
CA MET A 267 0.35 17.60 -8.48
C MET A 267 0.72 18.01 -7.06
N GLU A 268 0.72 19.32 -6.78
CA GLU A 268 0.89 19.84 -5.41
C GLU A 268 -0.34 19.48 -4.56
N LEU A 269 -0.09 18.99 -3.35
CA LEU A 269 -1.09 18.63 -2.36
C LEU A 269 -1.06 19.69 -1.24
N PRO A 270 -2.21 20.09 -0.67
CA PRO A 270 -2.24 21.16 0.35
C PRO A 270 -1.45 20.73 1.60
N GLY A 271 -0.28 21.33 1.84
CA GLY A 271 0.79 20.78 2.68
C GLY A 271 0.60 20.78 4.21
N ASP A 272 -0.61 20.83 4.74
CA ASP A 272 -0.83 21.14 6.17
C ASP A 272 -1.70 20.13 6.92
N VAL A 273 -1.55 18.83 6.62
CA VAL A 273 -2.27 17.76 7.35
C VAL A 273 -1.30 16.68 7.85
N LEU A 274 -1.01 16.73 9.15
CA LEU A 274 -0.27 15.68 9.87
C LEU A 274 -0.98 14.32 9.71
N ASN A 275 -0.23 13.25 9.45
CA ASN A 275 -0.69 11.86 9.25
C ASN A 275 -1.44 11.60 7.92
N ARG A 276 -0.85 11.95 6.77
CA ARG A 276 -1.35 11.49 5.46
C ARG A 276 -1.09 10.00 5.23
N GLN A 277 -2.17 9.27 4.99
CA GLN A 277 -2.15 8.00 4.25
C GLN A 277 -3.10 8.17 3.07
N VAL A 278 -2.54 8.27 1.87
CA VAL A 278 -3.33 8.36 0.63
C VAL A 278 -3.59 6.93 0.15
N THR A 279 -4.86 6.55 0.13
CA THR A 279 -5.32 5.31 -0.50
C THR A 279 -5.69 5.65 -1.93
N PHE A 280 -5.12 4.92 -2.87
CA PHE A 280 -5.42 5.05 -4.28
C PHE A 280 -6.35 3.93 -4.71
N ASN A 281 -7.43 4.28 -5.42
CA ASN A 281 -8.29 3.33 -6.11
C ASN A 281 -8.28 3.72 -7.59
N ILE A 282 -7.57 2.95 -8.42
CA ILE A 282 -7.57 3.14 -9.87
C ILE A 282 -8.62 2.18 -10.44
N TYR A 283 -9.73 2.75 -10.91
CA TYR A 283 -10.76 2.00 -11.64
C TYR A 283 -10.48 2.11 -13.14
N PHE A 284 -10.25 0.99 -13.81
CA PHE A 284 -10.31 0.92 -15.27
C PHE A 284 -11.73 0.51 -15.64
N GLU A 285 -12.55 1.47 -16.07
CA GLU A 285 -13.75 1.11 -16.83
C GLU A 285 -13.32 0.80 -18.26
N THR A 286 -13.37 -0.48 -18.62
CA THR A 286 -13.31 -0.87 -20.03
C THR A 286 -14.67 -0.54 -20.63
N ILE A 287 -14.79 0.65 -21.22
CA ILE A 287 -15.93 0.97 -22.07
C ILE A 287 -15.77 0.12 -23.34
N PHE A 288 -16.53 -0.96 -23.45
CA PHE A 288 -16.73 -1.71 -24.71
C PHE A 288 -17.85 -1.07 -25.52
#